data_AF-A0A5M9N4L8-F1
#
_entry.id   AF-A0A5M9N4L8-F1
#
_cell.length_a   1.000
_cell.length_b   1.000
_cell.length_c   1.000
_cell.angle_alpha   90.00
_cell.angle_beta   90.00
_cell.angle_gamma   90.00
#
_symmetry.space_group_name_H-M   'P 1'
#
loop_
_entity.id
_entity.type
_entity.pdbx_description
1 polymer ?
#
loop_
_entity_poly.entity_id
_entity_poly.type
_entity_poly.pdbx_seq_one_letter_code
_entity_poly.pdbx_strand_id
1 'polypeptide(L)'
;MLPIQRMQITITNGDQKWLTGVNGLLNMSLRNFFPQQYNDGLIMSEVACEPIESCDRNQMCFKGFLSVWMAFTSKLVPSTASRILPKLQGSAEAAAKQCSGGADKTVCGVRWYQDTWDGKAGLEEQMSALSVFTANIMLQSTKGPVTSKTGGVSKSDPNAGTGQSSESDDPLSELPPITTKDRVGAWILTIIIGVTWIAMVLWVAWGH
;
A
#
# COMPACT_ATOMS: atom_id res chain seq x y z
N MET A 1 -4.56 2.71 -0.16
CA MET A 1 -5.74 2.55 -1.06
C MET A 1 -7.02 2.18 -0.29
N LEU A 2 -6.98 1.22 0.65
CA LEU A 2 -8.11 0.86 1.54
C LEU A 2 -8.73 2.02 2.36
N PRO A 3 -7.96 2.96 2.95
CA PRO A 3 -8.53 4.06 3.72
C PRO A 3 -9.33 5.06 2.85
N ILE A 4 -8.92 5.23 1.58
CA ILE A 4 -9.53 6.17 0.63
C ILE A 4 -10.91 5.67 0.17
N GLN A 5 -11.00 4.38 -0.18
CA GLN A 5 -12.26 3.76 -0.62
C GLN A 5 -13.36 3.81 0.45
N ARG A 6 -13.00 3.99 1.72
CA ARG A 6 -13.94 3.99 2.83
C ARG A 6 -14.28 5.35 3.39
N MET A 7 -13.42 6.35 3.19
CA MET A 7 -13.85 7.75 3.23
C MET A 7 -15.05 7.92 2.28
N GLN A 8 -15.01 7.28 1.10
CA GLN A 8 -16.15 7.24 0.19
C GLN A 8 -17.37 6.49 0.76
N ILE A 9 -17.26 5.27 1.33
CA ILE A 9 -18.42 4.57 1.95
C ILE A 9 -19.12 5.42 3.00
N THR A 10 -18.36 6.06 3.90
CA THR A 10 -18.94 6.87 4.97
C THR A 10 -19.54 8.16 4.45
N ILE A 11 -18.95 8.77 3.42
CA ILE A 11 -19.47 9.98 2.76
C ILE A 11 -20.71 9.67 1.90
N THR A 12 -20.80 8.47 1.30
CA THR A 12 -21.89 8.07 0.40
C THR A 12 -23.02 7.32 1.09
N ASN A 13 -23.10 7.35 2.44
CA ASN A 13 -24.14 6.65 3.21
C ASN A 13 -24.24 5.13 2.91
N GLY A 14 -23.12 4.45 2.68
CA GLY A 14 -23.14 2.98 2.56
C GLY A 14 -23.46 2.44 1.17
N ASP A 15 -23.17 3.20 0.10
CA ASP A 15 -23.29 2.71 -1.28
C ASP A 15 -22.60 1.33 -1.47
N GLN A 16 -23.40 0.37 -1.96
CA GLN A 16 -23.03 -1.03 -2.13
C GLN A 16 -21.80 -1.22 -3.02
N LYS A 17 -21.59 -0.34 -4.01
CA LYS A 17 -20.42 -0.39 -4.90
C LYS A 17 -19.12 -0.35 -4.10
N TRP A 18 -19.03 0.56 -3.15
CA TRP A 18 -17.83 0.75 -2.33
C TRP A 18 -17.66 -0.34 -1.30
N LEU A 19 -18.77 -0.84 -0.71
CA LEU A 19 -18.72 -1.99 0.19
C LEU A 19 -18.19 -3.24 -0.51
N THR A 20 -18.62 -3.49 -1.74
CA THR A 20 -18.08 -4.57 -2.59
C THR A 20 -16.59 -4.36 -2.85
N GLY A 21 -16.16 -3.14 -3.18
CA GLY A 21 -14.76 -2.80 -3.38
C GLY A 21 -13.89 -3.06 -2.13
N VAL A 22 -14.33 -2.62 -0.96
CA VAL A 22 -13.60 -2.83 0.30
C VAL A 22 -13.51 -4.32 0.64
N ASN A 23 -14.60 -5.07 0.50
CA ASN A 23 -14.58 -6.51 0.75
C ASN A 23 -13.68 -7.24 -0.25
N GLY A 24 -13.72 -6.90 -1.53
CA GLY A 24 -12.85 -7.47 -2.55
C GLY A 24 -11.38 -7.21 -2.27
N LEU A 25 -11.03 -5.97 -1.93
CA LEU A 25 -9.65 -5.60 -1.60
C LEU A 25 -9.17 -6.28 -0.32
N LEU A 26 -10.00 -6.31 0.73
CA LEU A 26 -9.69 -7.02 1.96
C LEU A 26 -9.50 -8.52 1.72
N ASN A 27 -10.35 -9.16 0.90
CA ASN A 27 -10.21 -10.58 0.55
C ASN A 27 -8.86 -10.86 -0.10
N MET A 28 -8.45 -10.03 -1.07
CA MET A 28 -7.16 -10.18 -1.73
C MET A 28 -5.99 -9.93 -0.78
N SER A 29 -6.08 -8.91 0.09
CA SER A 29 -5.07 -8.65 1.10
C SER A 29 -4.90 -9.83 2.07
N LEU A 30 -6.01 -10.36 2.59
CA LEU A 30 -5.97 -11.53 3.49
C LEU A 30 -5.47 -12.79 2.79
N ARG A 31 -5.73 -12.95 1.49
CA ARG A 31 -5.25 -14.11 0.74
C ARG A 31 -3.75 -14.04 0.49
N ASN A 32 -3.23 -12.87 0.13
CA ASN A 32 -1.86 -12.73 -0.33
C ASN A 32 -0.87 -12.47 0.79
N PHE A 33 -1.22 -11.66 1.80
CA PHE A 33 -0.27 -11.24 2.84
C PHE A 33 -0.37 -12.06 4.12
N PHE A 34 -1.28 -13.04 4.19
CA PHE A 34 -1.43 -13.95 5.31
C PHE A 34 -1.41 -15.41 4.81
N PRO A 35 -0.24 -15.89 4.37
CA PRO A 35 -0.12 -17.21 3.77
C PRO A 35 -0.39 -18.31 4.81
N GLN A 36 -1.11 -19.35 4.38
CA GLN A 36 -1.58 -20.44 5.26
C GLN A 36 -0.45 -21.16 6.01
N GLN A 37 0.75 -21.20 5.42
CA GLN A 37 1.94 -21.81 6.01
C GLN A 37 2.44 -21.12 7.29
N TYR A 38 2.01 -19.89 7.58
CA TYR A 38 2.41 -19.16 8.79
C TYR A 38 1.25 -19.08 9.78
N ASN A 39 1.21 -20.05 10.71
CA ASN A 39 0.22 -20.16 11.79
C ASN A 39 -1.23 -20.09 11.26
N ASP A 40 -1.59 -20.99 10.33
CA ASP A 40 -2.91 -21.05 9.67
C ASP A 40 -3.35 -19.71 9.04
N GLY A 41 -2.38 -18.99 8.49
CA GLY A 41 -2.55 -17.68 7.90
C GLY A 41 -2.89 -16.60 8.91
N LEU A 42 -2.47 -16.71 10.17
CA LEU A 42 -2.64 -15.64 11.16
C LEU A 42 -1.50 -14.62 11.14
N ILE A 43 -0.34 -14.99 10.61
CA ILE A 43 0.86 -14.14 10.60
C ILE A 43 1.01 -13.45 9.25
N MET A 44 1.19 -12.13 9.30
CA MET A 44 1.43 -11.29 8.12
C MET A 44 2.86 -11.44 7.60
N SER A 45 2.99 -11.58 6.29
CA SER A 45 4.28 -11.67 5.59
C SER A 45 4.26 -10.87 4.28
N GLU A 46 5.39 -10.26 3.96
CA GLU A 46 5.63 -9.65 2.64
C GLU A 46 6.10 -10.74 1.67
N VAL A 47 5.13 -11.40 1.05
CA VAL A 47 5.31 -12.64 0.30
C VAL A 47 6.25 -12.53 -0.90
N ALA A 48 6.43 -11.33 -1.46
CA ALA A 48 7.26 -11.14 -2.64
C ALA A 48 8.77 -11.16 -2.32
N CYS A 49 9.17 -10.65 -1.15
CA CYS A 49 10.58 -10.39 -0.86
C CYS A 49 11.09 -11.00 0.46
N GLU A 50 10.22 -11.25 1.46
CA GLU A 50 10.66 -11.83 2.73
C GLU A 50 11.24 -13.25 2.58
N PRO A 51 10.65 -14.17 1.79
CA PRO A 51 11.15 -15.54 1.70
C PRO A 51 12.55 -15.64 1.06
N ILE A 52 12.89 -14.70 0.19
CA ILE A 52 14.18 -14.63 -0.53
C ILE A 52 15.11 -13.55 0.02
N GLU A 53 14.73 -12.90 1.13
CA GLU A 53 15.49 -11.83 1.78
C GLU A 53 15.91 -10.67 0.87
N SER A 54 15.09 -10.33 -0.11
CA SER A 54 15.40 -9.30 -1.10
C SER A 54 14.64 -7.98 -0.88
N CYS A 55 14.06 -7.80 0.31
CA CYS A 55 13.24 -6.62 0.59
C CYS A 55 14.09 -5.36 0.65
N ASP A 56 13.65 -4.31 -0.04
CA ASP A 56 14.21 -2.97 0.12
C ASP A 56 13.65 -2.27 1.37
N ARG A 57 14.20 -1.08 1.70
CA ARG A 57 13.77 -0.29 2.86
C ARG A 57 12.28 0.06 2.83
N ASN A 58 11.71 0.30 1.66
CA ASN A 58 10.28 0.62 1.55
C ASN A 58 9.43 -0.60 1.89
N GLN A 59 9.81 -1.76 1.36
CA GLN A 59 9.10 -3.03 1.55
C GLN A 59 9.09 -3.47 3.02
N MET A 60 10.15 -3.19 3.77
CA MET A 60 10.18 -3.45 5.23
C MET A 60 9.05 -2.72 6.00
N CYS A 61 8.63 -1.54 5.53
CA CYS A 61 7.57 -0.76 6.16
C CYS A 61 6.15 -1.22 5.80
N PHE A 62 5.97 -1.99 4.73
CA PHE A 62 4.63 -2.23 4.15
C PHE A 62 3.70 -2.99 5.08
N LYS A 63 4.21 -3.97 5.84
CA LYS A 63 3.40 -4.68 6.84
C LYS A 63 2.90 -3.75 7.94
N GLY A 64 3.72 -2.79 8.36
CA GLY A 64 3.29 -1.75 9.30
C GLY A 64 2.15 -0.90 8.75
N PHE A 65 2.30 -0.38 7.53
CA PHE A 65 1.24 0.41 6.88
C PHE A 65 -0.04 -0.40 6.69
N LEU A 66 0.07 -1.64 6.21
CA LEU A 66 -1.08 -2.53 6.03
C LEU A 66 -1.79 -2.79 7.36
N SER A 67 -1.04 -3.01 8.44
CA SER A 67 -1.60 -3.26 9.78
C SER A 67 -2.46 -2.09 10.26
N VAL A 68 -1.93 -0.87 10.19
CA VAL A 68 -2.65 0.35 10.61
C VAL A 68 -3.86 0.61 9.69
N TRP A 69 -3.72 0.42 8.38
CA TRP A 69 -4.83 0.59 7.44
C TRP A 69 -5.94 -0.45 7.64
N MET A 70 -5.61 -1.69 7.98
CA MET A 70 -6.60 -2.70 8.33
C MET A 70 -7.33 -2.33 9.63
N ALA A 71 -6.63 -1.84 10.65
CA ALA A 71 -7.27 -1.36 11.88
C ALA A 71 -8.19 -0.15 11.64
N PHE A 72 -7.80 0.80 10.78
CA PHE A 72 -8.73 1.85 10.35
C PHE A 72 -9.92 1.28 9.57
N THR A 73 -9.68 0.29 8.70
CA THR A 73 -10.73 -0.33 7.89
C THR A 73 -11.78 -1.00 8.77
N SER A 74 -11.40 -1.68 9.85
CA SER A 74 -12.36 -2.30 10.77
C SER A 74 -13.12 -1.28 11.62
N LYS A 75 -12.46 -0.20 12.07
CA LYS A 75 -13.12 0.90 12.80
C LYS A 75 -14.12 1.62 11.94
N LEU A 76 -13.70 1.81 10.70
CA LEU A 76 -14.53 2.40 9.73
C LEU A 76 -15.62 1.35 9.39
N VAL A 77 -15.40 0.28 8.60
CA VAL A 77 -16.38 -0.77 8.24
C VAL A 77 -16.48 -1.85 9.31
N PRO A 78 -17.46 -1.82 10.22
CA PRO A 78 -17.45 -2.72 11.37
C PRO A 78 -17.66 -4.19 10.99
N SER A 79 -18.35 -4.45 9.87
CA SER A 79 -18.55 -5.82 9.35
C SER A 79 -17.24 -6.52 8.95
N THR A 80 -16.14 -5.78 8.76
CA THR A 80 -14.82 -6.36 8.47
C THR A 80 -14.01 -6.72 9.72
N ALA A 81 -14.42 -6.24 10.90
CA ALA A 81 -13.64 -6.34 12.12
C ALA A 81 -13.37 -7.79 12.54
N SER A 82 -14.37 -8.67 12.44
CA SER A 82 -14.23 -10.09 12.80
C SER A 82 -13.18 -10.83 11.96
N ARG A 83 -12.92 -10.35 10.74
CA ARG A 83 -11.95 -10.94 9.81
C ARG A 83 -10.55 -10.35 9.98
N ILE A 84 -10.47 -9.09 10.41
CA ILE A 84 -9.23 -8.32 10.56
C ILE A 84 -8.58 -8.56 11.92
N LEU A 85 -9.37 -8.58 13.00
CA LEU A 85 -8.86 -8.62 14.37
C LEU A 85 -7.96 -9.83 14.64
N PRO A 86 -8.34 -11.08 14.32
CA PRO A 86 -7.48 -12.24 14.60
C PRO A 86 -6.14 -12.18 13.85
N LYS A 87 -6.16 -11.60 12.65
CA LYS A 87 -4.99 -11.46 11.77
C LYS A 87 -3.99 -10.45 12.34
N LEU A 88 -4.47 -9.32 12.85
CA LEU A 88 -3.63 -8.32 13.49
C LEU A 88 -3.11 -8.78 14.86
N GLN A 89 -3.91 -9.53 15.62
CA GLN A 89 -3.48 -10.09 16.91
C GLN A 89 -2.39 -11.14 16.73
N GLY A 90 -2.61 -12.14 15.86
CA GLY A 90 -1.62 -13.17 15.58
C GLY A 90 -0.31 -12.59 15.01
N SER A 91 -0.41 -11.57 14.16
CA SER A 91 0.79 -10.87 13.66
C SER A 91 1.52 -10.07 14.74
N ALA A 92 0.80 -9.47 15.70
CA ALA A 92 1.44 -8.75 16.81
C ALA A 92 2.16 -9.71 17.77
N GLU A 93 1.55 -10.85 18.11
CA GLU A 93 2.21 -11.88 18.92
C GLU A 93 3.50 -12.38 18.24
N ALA A 94 3.43 -12.62 16.93
CA ALA A 94 4.57 -13.05 16.14
C ALA A 94 5.67 -11.96 16.03
N ALA A 95 5.27 -10.71 15.82
CA ALA A 95 6.19 -9.57 15.83
C ALA A 95 6.88 -9.39 17.19
N ALA A 96 6.18 -9.64 18.30
CA ALA A 96 6.76 -9.53 19.64
C ALA A 96 7.90 -10.53 19.87
N LYS A 97 7.80 -11.75 19.31
CA LYS A 97 8.90 -12.73 19.37
C LYS A 97 10.16 -12.23 18.65
N GLN A 98 9.98 -11.45 17.58
CA GLN A 98 11.07 -10.83 16.84
C GLN A 98 11.75 -9.69 17.58
N CYS A 99 11.14 -9.14 18.63
CA CYS A 99 11.69 -8.06 19.46
C CYS A 99 12.61 -8.58 20.56
N SER A 100 13.56 -9.43 20.19
CA SER A 100 14.54 -10.06 21.09
C SER A 100 16.00 -9.82 20.67
N GLY A 101 16.21 -8.98 19.67
CA GLY A 101 17.51 -8.68 19.08
C GLY A 101 18.29 -7.53 19.73
N GLY A 102 19.52 -7.36 19.27
CA GLY A 102 20.43 -6.30 19.75
C GLY A 102 21.01 -6.57 21.15
N ALA A 103 21.86 -5.65 21.62
CA ALA A 103 22.50 -5.77 22.94
C ALA A 103 21.46 -5.76 24.09
N ASP A 104 20.42 -4.96 23.93
CA ASP A 104 19.39 -4.76 24.96
C ASP A 104 18.21 -5.73 24.84
N LYS A 105 18.21 -6.65 23.85
CA LYS A 105 17.13 -7.60 23.57
C LYS A 105 15.76 -6.96 23.31
N THR A 106 15.76 -5.78 22.68
CA THR A 106 14.55 -5.00 22.37
C THR A 106 14.38 -4.75 20.88
N VAL A 107 15.40 -5.02 20.06
CA VAL A 107 15.36 -4.74 18.62
C VAL A 107 14.46 -5.75 17.93
N CYS A 108 13.47 -5.25 17.20
CA CYS A 108 12.54 -6.06 16.43
C CYS A 108 13.07 -6.38 15.03
N GLY A 109 12.94 -7.64 14.63
CA GLY A 109 13.09 -8.09 13.26
C GLY A 109 11.83 -7.88 12.41
N VAL A 110 11.90 -8.27 11.13
CA VAL A 110 10.78 -8.14 10.19
C VAL A 110 10.18 -9.48 9.81
N ARG A 111 10.90 -10.60 9.87
CA ARG A 111 10.37 -11.92 9.52
C ARG A 111 9.58 -12.55 10.66
N TRP A 112 8.38 -12.01 10.88
CA TRP A 112 7.48 -12.40 12.00
C TRP A 112 7.06 -13.86 11.99
N TYR A 113 7.12 -14.55 10.85
CA TYR A 113 6.80 -15.98 10.78
C TYR A 113 7.85 -16.89 11.46
N GLN A 114 9.00 -16.34 11.86
CA GLN A 114 10.01 -17.07 12.63
C GLN A 114 9.78 -16.89 14.13
N ASP A 115 10.23 -17.86 14.94
CA ASP A 115 10.14 -17.77 16.40
C ASP A 115 11.28 -16.99 17.05
N THR A 116 12.41 -16.84 16.36
CA THR A 116 13.61 -16.15 16.85
C THR A 116 13.91 -14.92 16.01
N TRP A 117 14.57 -13.92 16.61
CA TRP A 117 14.99 -12.72 15.91
C TRP A 117 15.76 -13.04 14.63
N ASP A 118 15.36 -12.41 13.54
CA ASP A 118 15.83 -12.67 12.19
C ASP A 118 17.18 -12.02 11.83
N GLY A 119 17.81 -11.35 12.80
CA GLY A 119 19.10 -10.66 12.65
C GLY A 119 19.01 -9.29 11.98
N LYS A 120 17.81 -8.81 11.62
CA LYS A 120 17.64 -7.50 10.99
C LYS A 120 17.44 -6.41 12.05
N ALA A 121 18.12 -5.30 11.86
CA ALA A 121 18.04 -4.13 12.72
C ALA A 121 18.05 -2.88 11.86
N GLY A 122 16.93 -2.18 11.83
CA GLY A 122 16.77 -0.92 11.12
C GLY A 122 15.53 -0.17 11.60
N LEU A 123 15.44 1.08 11.17
CA LEU A 123 14.33 1.96 11.52
C LEU A 123 13.00 1.40 11.00
N GLU A 124 13.04 0.84 9.79
CA GLU A 124 11.90 0.33 9.07
C GLU A 124 11.29 -0.90 9.76
N GLU A 125 12.13 -1.82 10.23
CA GLU A 125 11.71 -3.00 10.99
C GLU A 125 11.06 -2.58 12.31
N GLN A 126 11.64 -1.59 13.01
CA GLN A 126 11.04 -1.05 14.23
C GLN A 126 9.70 -0.36 13.94
N MET A 127 9.62 0.44 12.86
CA MET A 127 8.37 1.09 12.45
C MET A 127 7.29 0.08 12.12
N SER A 128 7.65 -1.01 11.44
CA SER A 128 6.75 -2.10 11.06
C SER A 128 6.19 -2.81 12.30
N ALA A 129 7.07 -3.18 13.24
CA ALA A 129 6.67 -3.82 14.49
C ALA A 129 5.80 -2.90 15.36
N LEU A 130 6.20 -1.64 15.55
CA LEU A 130 5.42 -0.66 16.30
C LEU A 130 4.01 -0.46 15.72
N SER A 131 3.90 -0.45 14.39
CA SER A 131 2.64 -0.23 13.69
C SER A 131 1.63 -1.36 13.95
N VAL A 132 2.06 -2.63 14.03
CA VAL A 132 1.13 -3.74 14.31
C VAL A 132 0.64 -3.72 15.77
N PHE A 133 1.49 -3.33 16.72
CA PHE A 133 1.06 -3.11 18.11
C PHE A 133 0.08 -1.95 18.22
N THR A 134 0.39 -0.82 17.55
CA THR A 134 -0.49 0.36 17.50
C THR A 134 -1.83 0.01 16.88
N ALA A 135 -1.84 -0.78 15.79
CA ALA A 135 -3.06 -1.23 15.14
C ALA A 135 -3.96 -2.02 16.12
N ASN A 136 -3.40 -2.90 16.95
CA ASN A 136 -4.16 -3.63 17.96
C ASN A 136 -4.75 -2.70 19.05
N ILE A 137 -3.98 -1.71 19.52
CA ILE A 137 -4.47 -0.70 20.46
C ILE A 137 -5.62 0.11 19.86
N MET A 138 -5.50 0.50 18.58
CA MET A 138 -6.55 1.20 17.87
C MET A 138 -7.86 0.38 17.85
N LEU A 139 -7.79 -0.94 17.67
CA LEU A 139 -8.96 -1.81 17.68
C LEU A 139 -9.67 -1.87 19.04
N GLN A 140 -8.95 -1.68 20.15
CA GLN A 140 -9.54 -1.62 21.49
C GLN A 140 -10.24 -0.30 21.78
N SER A 141 -9.82 0.80 21.15
CA SER A 141 -10.46 2.11 21.32
C SER A 141 -11.87 2.14 20.73
N THR A 142 -12.86 2.67 21.44
CA THR A 142 -14.22 2.86 20.87
C THR A 142 -14.30 4.08 19.94
N LYS A 143 -13.27 4.93 19.91
CA LYS A 143 -13.24 6.16 19.12
C LYS A 143 -12.71 5.90 17.71
N GLY A 144 -13.47 6.32 16.71
CA GLY A 144 -13.04 6.35 15.31
C GLY A 144 -12.32 7.66 14.95
N PRO A 145 -11.87 7.80 13.68
CA PRO A 145 -11.32 9.05 13.17
C PRO A 145 -12.30 10.22 13.33
N VAL A 146 -11.79 11.37 13.77
CA VAL A 146 -12.59 12.59 13.92
C VAL A 146 -12.75 13.31 12.57
N THR A 147 -13.84 14.05 12.44
CA THR A 147 -14.15 14.92 11.30
C THR A 147 -14.14 16.38 11.75
N SER A 148 -14.30 17.32 10.82
CA SER A 148 -14.49 18.74 11.15
C SER A 148 -15.68 19.00 12.08
N LYS A 149 -16.67 18.09 12.11
CA LYS A 149 -17.87 18.21 12.95
C LYS A 149 -17.80 17.38 14.24
N THR A 150 -16.85 16.45 14.36
CA THR A 150 -16.80 15.46 15.44
C THR A 150 -15.53 15.54 16.28
N GLY A 151 -14.97 16.75 16.45
CA GLY A 151 -13.84 17.00 17.34
C GLY A 151 -12.47 17.14 16.66
N GLY A 152 -12.43 17.27 15.33
CA GLY A 152 -11.22 17.67 14.62
C GLY A 152 -10.85 19.12 14.92
N VAL A 153 -9.67 19.35 15.48
CA VAL A 153 -9.16 20.70 15.83
C VAL A 153 -8.22 21.30 14.78
N SER A 154 -7.87 20.52 13.74
CA SER A 154 -7.06 21.01 12.63
C SER A 154 -7.82 22.05 11.80
N LYS A 155 -7.15 23.10 11.35
CA LYS A 155 -7.71 24.18 10.54
C LYS A 155 -7.43 23.93 9.06
N SER A 156 -8.43 24.17 8.20
CA SER A 156 -8.26 24.13 6.75
C SER A 156 -7.53 25.37 6.25
N ASP A 157 -6.72 25.21 5.22
CA ASP A 157 -6.18 26.29 4.40
C ASP A 157 -6.76 26.16 2.97
N PRO A 158 -7.66 27.07 2.54
CA PRO A 158 -8.22 27.06 1.19
C PRO A 158 -7.18 27.25 0.07
N ASN A 159 -5.99 27.76 0.40
CA ASN A 159 -4.87 27.95 -0.51
C ASN A 159 -3.80 26.85 -0.37
N ALA A 160 -4.08 25.77 0.37
CA ALA A 160 -3.17 24.64 0.49
C ALA A 160 -2.89 24.04 -0.90
N GLY A 161 -1.62 24.04 -1.32
CA GLY A 161 -1.20 23.57 -2.63
C GLY A 161 -1.35 24.58 -3.78
N THR A 162 -1.87 25.79 -3.52
CA THR A 162 -1.88 26.91 -4.49
C THR A 162 -0.78 27.94 -4.23
N GLY A 163 -0.01 27.75 -3.14
CA GLY A 163 1.19 28.52 -2.89
C GLY A 163 2.18 28.34 -4.04
N GLN A 164 2.47 29.44 -4.74
CA GLN A 164 3.68 29.60 -5.53
C GLN A 164 4.87 29.40 -4.59
N SER A 165 5.30 28.16 -4.44
CA SER A 165 6.71 27.88 -4.19
C SER A 165 7.41 28.23 -5.50
N SER A 166 8.44 29.06 -5.39
CA SER A 166 9.12 29.73 -6.49
C SER A 166 9.79 28.75 -7.46
N GLU A 167 9.02 28.18 -8.38
CA GLU A 167 9.49 27.47 -9.56
C GLU A 167 8.40 27.65 -10.62
N SER A 168 8.56 28.70 -11.40
CA SER A 168 7.86 28.90 -12.68
C SER A 168 8.34 27.88 -13.70
N ASP A 169 8.15 26.60 -13.40
CA ASP A 169 8.30 25.48 -14.32
C ASP A 169 7.14 24.53 -14.00
N ASP A 170 5.92 24.97 -14.28
CA ASP A 170 4.82 24.04 -14.54
C ASP A 170 5.16 23.34 -15.87
N PRO A 171 5.57 22.05 -15.86
CA PRO A 171 5.90 21.34 -17.09
C PRO A 171 4.68 21.14 -18.01
N LEU A 172 3.47 21.53 -17.56
CA LEU A 172 2.23 21.48 -18.30
C LEU A 172 1.73 22.86 -18.76
N SER A 173 2.20 23.98 -18.19
CA SER A 173 1.82 25.34 -18.63
C SER A 173 2.60 25.79 -19.86
N GLU A 174 3.79 25.22 -20.10
CA GLU A 174 4.63 25.51 -21.27
C GLU A 174 4.92 24.24 -22.08
N LEU A 175 3.93 23.38 -22.31
CA LEU A 175 4.08 22.49 -23.47
C LEU A 175 4.11 23.40 -24.72
N PRO A 176 5.23 23.46 -25.46
CA PRO A 176 5.29 24.28 -26.67
C PRO A 176 4.16 23.82 -27.58
N PRO A 177 3.45 24.75 -28.25
CA PRO A 177 2.33 24.38 -29.11
C PRO A 177 2.82 23.37 -30.14
N ILE A 178 2.16 22.21 -30.22
CA ILE A 178 2.50 21.14 -31.17
C ILE A 178 2.56 21.74 -32.56
N THR A 179 3.76 21.83 -33.12
CA THR A 179 3.97 22.47 -34.41
C THR A 179 3.64 21.49 -35.54
N THR A 180 3.43 22.02 -36.75
CA THR A 180 3.24 21.18 -37.94
C THR A 180 4.42 20.23 -38.16
N LYS A 181 5.63 20.61 -37.73
CA LYS A 181 6.83 19.75 -37.84
C LYS A 181 6.74 18.54 -36.92
N ASP A 182 6.28 18.71 -35.68
CA ASP A 182 6.13 17.61 -34.72
C ASP A 182 5.07 16.61 -35.17
N ARG A 183 3.97 17.12 -35.74
CA ARG A 183 2.88 16.28 -36.27
C ARG A 183 3.34 15.47 -37.50
N VAL A 184 4.14 16.06 -38.39
CA VAL A 184 4.72 15.35 -39.54
C VAL A 184 5.75 14.32 -39.09
N GLY A 185 6.62 14.66 -38.13
CA GLY A 185 7.60 13.74 -37.57
C GLY A 185 6.97 12.52 -36.91
N ALA A 186 5.90 12.73 -36.12
CA ALA A 186 5.15 11.64 -35.48
C ALA A 186 4.49 10.71 -36.52
N TRP A 187 3.91 11.25 -37.58
CA TRP A 187 3.33 10.48 -38.68
C TRP A 187 4.38 9.62 -39.41
N ILE A 188 5.52 10.21 -39.76
CA ILE A 188 6.59 9.49 -40.45
C ILE A 188 7.11 8.33 -39.59
N LEU A 189 7.35 8.59 -38.30
CA LEU A 189 7.82 7.57 -37.38
C LEU A 189 6.82 6.41 -37.26
N THR A 190 5.52 6.73 -37.15
CA THR A 190 4.46 5.72 -37.06
C THR A 190 4.39 4.86 -38.32
N ILE A 191 4.56 5.45 -39.50
CA ILE A 191 4.61 4.70 -40.77
C ILE A 191 5.84 3.81 -40.84
N ILE A 192 7.02 4.32 -40.50
CA ILE A 192 8.26 3.53 -40.56
C ILE A 192 8.14 2.32 -39.64
N ILE A 193 7.66 2.51 -38.41
CA ILE A 193 7.45 1.42 -37.46
C ILE A 193 6.40 0.44 -38.00
N GLY A 194 5.27 0.93 -38.53
CA GLY A 194 4.23 0.08 -39.10
C GLY A 194 4.71 -0.75 -40.30
N VAL A 195 5.42 -0.13 -41.24
CA VAL A 195 5.96 -0.79 -42.44
C VAL A 195 7.05 -1.79 -42.06
N THR A 196 7.96 -1.44 -41.14
CA THR A 196 8.99 -2.38 -40.66
C THR A 196 8.37 -3.58 -39.95
N TRP A 197 7.32 -3.38 -39.14
CA TRP A 197 6.58 -4.48 -38.52
C TRP A 197 5.94 -5.40 -39.56
N ILE A 198 5.23 -4.83 -40.54
CA ILE A 198 4.58 -5.60 -41.60
C ILE A 198 5.61 -6.35 -42.45
N ALA A 199 6.74 -5.71 -42.78
CA ALA A 199 7.83 -6.33 -43.54
C ALA A 199 8.46 -7.50 -42.77
N MET A 200 8.68 -7.38 -41.46
CA MET A 200 9.17 -8.47 -40.62
C MET A 200 8.19 -9.65 -40.60
N VAL A 201 6.89 -9.38 -40.46
CA VAL A 201 5.85 -10.43 -40.47
C VAL A 201 5.79 -11.15 -41.82
N LEU A 202 5.83 -10.40 -42.93
CA LEU A 202 5.83 -10.97 -44.28
C LEU A 202 7.11 -11.77 -44.57
N TRP A 203 8.27 -11.29 -44.12
CA TRP A 203 9.53 -11.99 -44.27
C TRP A 203 9.53 -13.35 -43.56
N VAL A 204 8.98 -13.40 -42.33
CA VAL A 204 8.83 -14.67 -41.60
C VAL A 204 7.78 -15.57 -42.25
N ALA A 205 6.70 -15.01 -42.81
CA ALA A 205 5.62 -15.80 -43.42
C ALA A 205 5.97 -16.37 -44.81
N TRP A 206 6.83 -15.71 -45.59
CA TRP A 206 7.26 -16.15 -46.92
C TRP A 206 8.67 -16.71 -46.97
N GLY A 207 9.47 -16.55 -45.90
CA GLY A 207 10.78 -17.16 -45.74
C GLY A 207 10.68 -18.60 -45.26
N HIS A 208 10.28 -19.49 -46.17
CA HIS A 208 10.60 -20.93 -46.12
C HIS A 208 11.70 -21.24 -47.12
#